data_AF-A0A7T9TJW9-F1
#
_entry.id   AF-A0A7T9TJW9-F1
#
_cell.length_a   1.000
_cell.length_b   1.000
_cell.length_c   1.000
_cell.angle_alpha   90.00
_cell.angle_beta   90.00
_cell.angle_gamma   90.00
#
_symmetry.space_group_name_H-M   'P 1'
#
loop_
_entity.id
_entity.type
_entity.pdbx_description
1 polymer ?
#
loop_
_entity_poly.entity_id
_entity_poly.type
_entity_poly.pdbx_seq_one_letter_code
_entity_poly.pdbx_strand_id
1 'polypeptide(L)' 'MAEERPACEGDQRFIDDRIRQSGGLRDHIDMKQTCRSCPLLDLCQEFATTARPEAGFWAGKWRGGEPRPLSRNGGDPL' A
#
# COMPACT_ATOMS: atom_id res chain seq x y z
N MET A 1 5.40 29.18 -3.34
CA MET A 1 6.02 27.88 -3.06
C MET A 1 5.00 26.85 -3.48
N ALA A 2 5.26 26.08 -4.54
CA ALA A 2 4.36 24.99 -4.88
C ALA A 2 4.48 23.97 -3.75
N GLU A 3 3.41 23.76 -2.97
CA GLU A 3 3.35 22.59 -2.11
C GLU A 3 3.61 21.38 -3.00
N GLU A 4 4.72 20.68 -2.76
CA GLU A 4 5.08 19.46 -3.48
C GLU A 4 4.15 18.36 -3.01
N ARG A 5 2.87 18.46 -3.39
CA ARG A 5 1.84 17.51 -3.00
C ARG A 5 2.16 16.17 -3.68
N PRO A 6 2.07 15.05 -2.94
CA PRO A 6 2.36 13.76 -3.54
C PRO A 6 1.36 13.45 -4.65
N ALA A 7 1.81 12.79 -5.71
CA ALA A 7 0.94 12.46 -6.85
C ALA A 7 -0.24 11.53 -6.48
N CYS A 8 -0.13 10.80 -5.37
CA CYS A 8 -1.18 9.94 -4.83
C CYS A 8 -2.12 10.66 -3.85
N GLU A 9 -1.96 11.96 -3.62
CA GLU A 9 -2.80 12.70 -2.69
C GLU A 9 -4.28 12.70 -3.13
N GLY A 10 -5.17 12.40 -2.17
CA GLY A 10 -6.61 12.28 -2.42
C GLY A 10 -7.03 10.94 -3.05
N ASP A 11 -6.07 10.11 -3.48
CA ASP A 11 -6.38 8.79 -4.02
C ASP A 11 -6.53 7.76 -2.88
N GLN A 12 -7.80 7.46 -2.56
CA GLN A 12 -8.18 6.50 -1.52
C GLN A 12 -7.57 5.11 -1.75
N ARG A 13 -7.22 4.74 -2.99
CA ARG A 13 -6.67 3.41 -3.29
C ARG A 13 -5.34 3.15 -2.57
N PHE A 14 -4.60 4.19 -2.21
CA PHE A 14 -3.31 4.08 -1.52
C PHE A 14 -3.44 3.76 -0.03
N ILE A 15 -4.62 3.97 0.56
CA ILE A 15 -4.90 3.68 1.97
C ILE A 15 -5.94 2.57 2.16
N ASP A 16 -6.68 2.21 1.10
CA ASP A 16 -7.73 1.20 1.14
C ASP A 16 -7.16 -0.22 1.01
N ASP A 17 -7.16 -0.98 2.11
CA ASP A 17 -6.68 -2.36 2.14
C ASP A 17 -7.51 -3.31 1.27
N ARG A 18 -8.75 -2.96 0.89
CA ARG A 18 -9.54 -3.76 -0.07
C ARG A 18 -8.89 -3.78 -1.44
N ILE A 19 -8.22 -2.70 -1.84
CA ILE A 19 -7.48 -2.65 -3.12
C ILE A 19 -6.28 -3.59 -3.07
N ARG A 20 -5.64 -3.73 -1.91
CA ARG A 20 -4.57 -4.72 -1.72
C ARG A 20 -5.08 -6.15 -1.92
N GLN A 21 -6.26 -6.49 -1.38
CA GLN A 21 -6.79 -7.85 -1.36
C GLN A 21 -7.58 -8.22 -2.64
N SER A 22 -8.34 -7.28 -3.18
CA SER A 22 -9.32 -7.52 -4.26
C SER A 22 -9.18 -6.54 -5.43
N GLY A 23 -8.21 -5.62 -5.36
CA GLY A 23 -7.92 -4.72 -6.46
C GLY A 23 -7.47 -5.48 -7.71
N GLY A 24 -7.87 -4.97 -8.88
CA GLY A 24 -7.45 -5.55 -10.14
C GLY A 24 -5.97 -5.31 -10.43
N LEU A 25 -5.39 -6.14 -11.30
CA LEU A 25 -4.02 -5.96 -11.79
C LEU A 25 -3.81 -4.55 -12.36
N ARG A 26 -4.83 -3.98 -13.01
CA ARG A 26 -4.80 -2.63 -13.57
C ARG A 26 -4.62 -1.55 -12.50
N ASP A 27 -5.36 -1.63 -11.39
CA ASP A 27 -5.24 -0.67 -10.29
C ASP A 27 -3.84 -0.71 -9.68
N HIS A 28 -3.28 -1.91 -9.49
CA HIS A 28 -1.94 -2.06 -8.93
C HIS A 28 -0.85 -1.49 -9.86
N ILE A 29 -1.00 -1.67 -11.17
CA ILE A 29 -0.10 -1.09 -12.17
C ILE A 29 -0.21 0.43 -12.14
N ASP A 30 -1.42 0.97 -12.17
CA ASP A 30 -1.70 2.41 -12.17
C ASP A 30 -1.13 3.09 -10.91
N MET A 31 -1.44 2.57 -9.72
CA MET A 31 -0.88 3.06 -8.46
C MET A 31 0.64 3.02 -8.43
N LYS A 32 1.25 1.96 -8.97
CA LYS A 32 2.71 1.84 -9.05
C LYS A 32 3.29 2.90 -10.00
N GLN A 33 2.65 3.17 -11.14
CA GLN A 33 3.10 4.23 -12.05
C GLN A 33 2.97 5.61 -11.40
N THR A 34 1.85 5.90 -10.73
CA THR A 34 1.65 7.15 -9.98
C THR A 34 2.74 7.34 -8.92
N CYS A 35 3.07 6.31 -8.14
CA CYS A 35 4.19 6.38 -7.20
C CYS A 35 5.52 6.66 -7.89
N ARG A 36 5.80 5.99 -9.02
CA ARG A 36 7.09 6.14 -9.74
C ARG A 36 7.27 7.51 -10.38
N SER A 37 6.17 8.18 -10.72
CA SER A 37 6.19 9.53 -11.27
C SER A 37 6.19 10.62 -10.18
N CYS A 38 6.06 10.27 -8.91
CA CYS A 38 5.96 11.23 -7.81
C CYS A 38 7.34 11.81 -7.46
N PRO A 39 7.50 13.15 -7.36
CA PRO A 39 8.77 13.77 -7.00
C PRO A 39 9.22 13.40 -5.58
N LEU A 40 8.28 13.07 -4.70
CA LEU A 40 8.55 12.64 -3.32
C LEU A 40 8.87 11.14 -3.17
N LEU A 41 9.08 10.41 -4.27
CA LEU A 41 9.27 8.95 -4.22
C LEU A 41 10.39 8.53 -3.25
N ASP A 42 11.52 9.24 -3.30
CA ASP A 42 12.69 8.94 -2.47
C ASP A 42 12.40 9.15 -0.98
N LEU A 43 11.81 10.31 -0.63
CA LEU A 43 11.36 10.61 0.73
C LEU A 43 10.32 9.60 1.23
N CYS A 44 9.36 9.22 0.39
CA CYS A 44 8.39 8.17 0.74
C CYS A 44 9.07 6.82 0.98
N GLN A 45 10.14 6.50 0.24
CA GLN A 45 10.88 5.26 0.40
C GLN A 45 11.67 5.26 1.71
N GLU A 46 12.35 6.35 2.03
CA GLU A 46 13.06 6.53 3.30
C GLU A 46 12.09 6.42 4.48
N PHE A 47 10.97 7.16 4.42
CA PHE A 47 9.93 7.10 5.45
C PHE A 47 9.38 5.68 5.61
N ALA A 48 9.01 5.01 4.51
CA ALA A 48 8.47 3.66 4.57
C ALA A 48 9.46 2.63 5.13
N THR A 49 10.76 2.87 4.95
CA THR A 49 11.82 2.00 5.46
C THR A 49 12.06 2.23 6.95
N THR A 50 12.09 3.49 7.37
CA THR A 50 12.36 3.89 8.76
C THR A 50 11.14 3.71 9.66
N ALA A 51 9.99 4.26 9.26
CA ALA A 51 8.77 4.24 10.06
C ALA A 51 8.00 2.92 9.96
N ARG A 52 8.23 2.14 8.90
CA ARG A 52 7.58 0.83 8.64
C ARG A 52 6.05 0.90 8.84
N PRO A 53 5.32 1.67 8.01
CA PRO A 53 3.89 1.87 8.18
C PRO A 53 3.11 0.55 8.23
N GLU A 54 2.15 0.49 9.14
CA GLU A 54 1.36 -0.71 9.45
C GLU A 54 0.34 -1.07 8.37
N ALA A 55 0.02 -0.13 7.46
CA ALA A 55 -0.87 -0.34 6.32
C ALA A 55 -0.60 0.67 5.19
N GLY A 56 -1.15 0.39 4.01
CA GLY A 56 -1.16 1.29 2.85
C GLY A 56 -0.09 0.99 1.79
N PHE A 57 -0.16 1.72 0.67
CA PHE A 57 0.75 1.62 -0.45
C PHE A 57 1.75 2.78 -0.42
N TRP A 58 3.02 2.46 -0.19
CA TRP A 58 4.09 3.44 0.01
C TRP A 58 5.26 3.14 -0.93
N ALA A 59 5.75 4.19 -1.61
CA ALA A 59 6.91 4.11 -2.51
C ALA A 59 6.84 2.92 -3.51
N GLY A 60 5.67 2.70 -4.11
CA GLY A 60 5.47 1.65 -5.10
C GLY A 60 5.27 0.24 -4.53
N LYS A 61 5.08 0.09 -3.22
CA LYS A 61 4.87 -1.22 -2.57
C LYS A 61 3.85 -1.16 -1.44
N TRP A 62 3.02 -2.19 -1.31
CA TRP A 62 2.19 -2.40 -0.12
C TRP A 62 3.06 -2.62 1.13
N ARG A 63 2.79 -1.86 2.18
CA ARG A 63 3.38 -1.98 3.52
C ARG A 63 2.30 -2.42 4.51
N GLY A 64 2.74 -2.93 5.65
CA GLY A 64 1.87 -3.64 6.58
C GLY A 64 1.73 -5.12 6.27
N GLY A 65 1.75 -5.94 7.31
CA GLY A 65 1.36 -7.35 7.32
C GLY A 65 0.74 -7.61 8.68
N GLU A 66 -0.42 -8.26 8.80
CA GLU A 66 -0.82 -9.47 8.08
C GLU A 66 -2.36 -9.55 8.01
N PRO A 67 -3.00 -9.96 6.90
CA PRO A 67 -4.05 -10.95 7.06
C PRO A 67 -3.31 -12.27 7.28
N ARG A 68 -3.04 -12.61 8.55
CA ARG A 68 -2.84 -14.02 8.90
C ARG A 68 -4.04 -14.73 8.28
N PRO A 69 -3.87 -15.74 7.40
CA PRO A 69 -4.99 -16.62 7.17
C PRO A 69 -5.37 -17.13 8.57
N LEU A 70 -6.60 -16.83 9.03
CA LEU A 70 -7.20 -17.63 10.08
C LEU A 70 -7.07 -19.05 9.56
N SER A 71 -6.18 -19.81 10.18
CA SER A 71 -5.87 -21.18 9.81
C SER A 71 -7.22 -21.89 9.66
N ARG A 72 -7.60 -22.25 8.43
CA ARG A 72 -8.83 -23.01 8.15
C ARG A 72 -8.67 -24.48 8.56
N ASN A 73 -7.99 -24.72 9.67
CA ASN A 73 -7.91 -25.99 10.36
C ASN A 73 -8.69 -25.85 11.67
N GLY A 74 -10.01 -25.84 11.54
CA GLY A 74 -10.88 -26.33 12.61
C GLY A 74 -10.95 -27.85 12.52
N GLY A 75 -9.88 -28.54 12.92
CA GLY A 75 -10.00 -29.80 13.67
C GLY A 75 -9.87 -29.39 15.15
N ASP A 76 -10.64 -29.85 16.12
CA ASP A 76 -11.28 -31.15 16.46
C ASP A 76 -12.33 -30.83 17.58
N PRO A 77 -13.03 -31.74 18.30
CA PRO A 77 -13.39 -33.17 18.10
C PRO A 77 -14.92 -33.41 18.22
N LEU A 78 -15.40 -34.62 17.88
CA LEU A 78 -16.57 -35.26 18.54
C LEU A 78 -16.18 -36.66 19.01
#